data_AF-A0A3B5LPR9-F1
#
_entry.id   AF-A0A3B5LPR9-F1
#
_cell.length_a   1.000
_cell.length_b   1.000
_cell.length_c   1.000
_cell.angle_alpha   90.00
_cell.angle_beta   90.00
_cell.angle_gamma   90.00
#
_symmetry.space_group_name_H-M   'P 1'
#
loop_
_entity.id
_entity.type
_entity.pdbx_description
1 polymer ?
#
loop_
_entity_poly.entity_id
_entity_poly.type
_entity_poly.pdbx_seq_one_letter_code
_entity_poly.pdbx_strand_id
1 'polypeptide(L)'
;MDGGSKSQIYFFLIFEKWLNITKTLVIGAIVMVTMLMIAEAASKHPRKRSDGSVEQTVSLQLDPALLLPSRNPRPLHNASISPWTYNTSHDESLFPPTLSEARCLLKGCLDLEGKEDQNLQSRPIWYQVMVLKRVRTEGAEHSYHYRLETRNVPVGCTCVRHMVHVQE
;
A
#
# COMPACT_ATOMS: atom_id res chain seq x y z
N MET A 1 -14.61 -85.49 30.33
CA MET A 1 -14.31 -84.18 30.95
C MET A 1 -13.34 -83.41 30.05
N ASP A 2 -13.88 -82.62 29.12
CA ASP A 2 -13.61 -81.18 29.00
C ASP A 2 -12.16 -80.65 29.09
N GLY A 3 -11.24 -81.15 28.26
CA GLY A 3 -9.83 -80.70 28.22
C GLY A 3 -9.34 -80.06 26.90
N GLY A 4 -9.91 -80.41 25.74
CA GLY A 4 -9.41 -79.97 24.42
C GLY A 4 -9.98 -78.63 23.91
N SER A 5 -11.23 -78.31 24.26
CA SER A 5 -11.91 -77.10 23.76
C SER A 5 -11.43 -75.82 24.44
N LYS A 6 -11.11 -75.89 25.73
CA LYS A 6 -10.63 -74.72 26.49
C LYS A 6 -9.27 -74.22 25.98
N SER A 7 -8.34 -75.13 25.69
CA SER A 7 -6.99 -74.74 25.20
C SER A 7 -7.05 -74.01 23.85
N GLN A 8 -7.86 -74.49 22.90
CA GLN A 8 -8.07 -73.84 21.60
C GLN A 8 -8.64 -72.41 21.74
N ILE A 9 -9.62 -72.22 22.62
CA ILE A 9 -10.23 -70.90 22.88
C ILE A 9 -9.22 -69.96 23.55
N TYR A 10 -8.41 -70.44 24.49
CA TYR A 10 -7.35 -69.64 25.12
C TYR A 10 -6.28 -69.22 24.09
N PHE A 11 -5.86 -70.11 23.19
CA PHE A 11 -4.94 -69.76 22.11
C PHE A 11 -5.53 -68.73 21.14
N PHE A 12 -6.81 -68.88 20.76
CA PHE A 12 -7.49 -67.92 19.90
C PHE A 12 -7.62 -66.54 20.55
N LEU A 13 -8.00 -66.47 21.83
CA LEU A 13 -8.09 -65.22 22.59
C LEU A 13 -6.72 -64.56 22.82
N ILE A 14 -5.66 -65.35 23.02
CA ILE A 14 -4.29 -64.84 23.12
C ILE A 14 -3.84 -64.29 21.76
N PHE A 15 -4.12 -64.99 20.66
CA PHE A 15 -3.79 -64.53 19.31
C PHE A 15 -4.55 -63.25 18.95
N GLU A 16 -5.85 -63.15 19.24
CA GLU A 16 -6.62 -61.92 19.01
C GLU A 16 -6.13 -60.76 19.89
N LYS A 17 -5.81 -61.02 21.18
CA LYS A 17 -5.22 -59.99 22.04
C LYS A 17 -3.85 -59.56 21.52
N TRP A 18 -3.01 -60.49 21.08
CA TRP A 18 -1.70 -60.19 20.50
C TRP A 18 -1.83 -59.41 19.19
N LEU A 19 -2.79 -59.77 18.33
CA LEU A 19 -3.11 -59.06 17.10
C LEU A 19 -3.67 -57.65 17.38
N ASN A 20 -4.47 -57.47 18.42
CA ASN A 20 -5.00 -56.17 18.81
C ASN A 20 -3.93 -55.28 19.48
N ILE A 21 -3.03 -55.86 20.27
CA ILE A 21 -1.88 -55.15 20.87
C ILE A 21 -0.92 -54.69 19.77
N THR A 22 -0.61 -55.56 18.81
CA THR A 22 0.25 -55.19 17.67
C THR A 22 -0.40 -54.13 16.79
N LYS A 23 -1.70 -54.22 16.49
CA LYS A 23 -2.44 -53.15 15.79
C LYS A 23 -2.41 -51.82 16.55
N THR A 24 -2.62 -51.84 17.86
CA THR A 24 -2.60 -50.62 18.69
C THR A 24 -1.21 -49.97 18.70
N LEU A 25 -0.14 -50.78 18.79
CA LEU A 25 1.24 -50.29 18.71
C LEU A 25 1.55 -49.66 17.35
N VAL A 26 1.12 -50.30 16.25
CA VAL A 26 1.34 -49.76 14.89
C VAL A 26 0.57 -48.45 14.67
N ILE A 27 -0.70 -48.39 15.09
CA ILE A 27 -1.49 -47.14 15.00
C ILE A 27 -0.85 -46.04 15.84
N GLY A 28 -0.41 -46.35 17.07
CA GLY A 28 0.30 -45.40 17.92
C GLY A 28 1.58 -44.86 17.28
N ALA A 29 2.37 -45.72 16.63
CA ALA A 29 3.56 -45.31 15.90
C ALA A 29 3.23 -44.40 14.70
N ILE A 30 2.18 -44.70 13.94
CA ILE A 30 1.72 -43.87 12.81
C ILE A 30 1.25 -42.49 13.30
N VAL A 31 0.49 -42.43 14.40
CA VAL A 31 0.04 -41.15 14.99
C VAL A 31 1.23 -40.33 15.49
N MET A 32 2.19 -40.96 16.17
CA MET A 32 3.41 -40.27 16.63
C MET A 32 4.24 -39.72 15.46
N VAL A 33 4.43 -40.50 14.39
CA VAL A 33 5.17 -40.06 13.20
C VAL A 33 4.43 -38.92 12.48
N THR A 34 3.10 -39.00 12.33
CA THR A 34 2.32 -37.90 11.72
C THR A 34 2.36 -36.62 12.55
N MET A 35 2.33 -36.71 13.88
CA MET A 35 2.50 -35.54 14.76
C MET A 35 3.91 -34.92 14.65
N LEU A 36 4.96 -35.73 14.51
CA LEU A 36 6.33 -35.22 14.29
C LEU A 36 6.47 -34.50 12.93
N MET A 37 5.84 -35.02 11.86
CA MET A 37 5.84 -34.36 10.56
C MET A 37 5.10 -33.00 10.57
N ILE A 38 4.02 -32.87 11.37
CA ILE A 38 3.31 -31.60 11.54
C ILE A 38 4.15 -30.60 12.36
N ALA A 39 4.90 -31.07 13.36
CA ALA A 39 5.79 -30.22 14.15
C ALA A 39 6.96 -29.63 13.33
N GLU A 40 7.50 -30.37 12.36
CA GLU A 40 8.54 -29.86 11.45
C GLU A 40 7.98 -28.90 10.37
N ALA A 41 6.69 -29.02 10.02
CA ALA A 41 6.01 -28.11 9.07
C ALA A 41 5.66 -26.73 9.68
N ALA A 42 5.72 -26.57 11.01
CA ALA A 42 5.42 -25.31 11.70
C ALA A 42 6.66 -24.38 11.91
N SER A 43 7.86 -24.79 11.47
CA SER A 43 9.11 -24.03 11.69
C SER A 43 9.75 -23.45 10.41
N LYS A 44 9.04 -23.45 9.28
CA LYS A 44 9.44 -22.69 8.08
C LYS A 44 8.37 -21.66 7.74
N HIS A 45 8.50 -20.49 8.33
CA HIS A 45 7.98 -19.29 7.70
C HIS A 45 8.55 -19.24 6.28
N PRO A 46 7.73 -19.22 5.21
CA PRO A 46 8.25 -18.94 3.89
C PRO A 46 8.77 -17.50 3.96
N ARG A 47 10.09 -17.32 3.95
CA ARG A 47 10.67 -16.08 3.47
C ARG A 47 10.18 -15.93 2.04
N LYS A 48 9.09 -15.19 1.88
CA LYS A 48 8.68 -14.61 0.60
C LYS A 48 9.90 -13.86 0.11
N ARG A 49 10.66 -14.48 -0.79
CA ARG A 49 11.70 -13.81 -1.56
C ARG A 49 10.92 -12.72 -2.28
N SER A 50 11.05 -11.49 -1.80
CA SER A 50 10.60 -10.32 -2.53
C SER A 50 11.22 -10.47 -3.90
N ASP A 51 10.37 -10.65 -4.91
CA ASP A 51 10.74 -10.39 -6.28
C ASP A 51 11.38 -9.00 -6.28
N GLY A 52 12.71 -8.99 -6.40
CA GLY A 52 13.48 -7.77 -6.36
C GLY A 52 13.21 -7.08 -7.67
N SER A 53 12.21 -6.18 -7.69
CA SER A 53 12.12 -5.18 -8.74
C SER A 53 13.51 -4.58 -8.86
N VAL A 54 14.16 -4.75 -10.00
CA VAL A 54 15.45 -4.14 -10.30
C VAL A 54 15.27 -2.64 -10.10
N GLU A 55 15.77 -2.09 -8.99
CA GLU A 55 15.79 -0.65 -8.76
C GLU A 55 16.78 -0.05 -9.75
N GLN A 56 16.27 0.30 -10.92
CA GLN A 56 17.07 0.94 -11.95
C GLN A 56 17.43 2.35 -11.48
N THR A 57 18.67 2.50 -11.03
CA THR A 57 19.22 3.79 -10.61
C THR A 57 19.74 4.53 -11.83
N VAL A 58 19.35 5.80 -11.98
CA VAL A 58 19.75 6.65 -13.10
C VAL A 58 20.48 7.88 -12.55
N SER A 59 21.55 8.30 -13.22
CA SER A 59 22.24 9.54 -12.90
C SER A 59 21.38 10.74 -13.32
N LEU A 60 21.02 11.60 -12.38
CA LEU A 60 20.23 12.81 -12.62
C LEU A 60 21.12 14.05 -12.44
N GLN A 61 21.14 14.93 -13.43
CA GLN A 61 21.69 16.27 -13.29
C GLN A 61 20.54 17.24 -13.02
N LEU A 62 20.48 17.79 -11.81
CA LEU A 62 19.46 18.77 -11.43
C LEU A 62 19.99 20.15 -11.82
N ASP A 63 19.44 20.73 -12.89
CA ASP A 63 19.71 22.12 -13.28
C ASP A 63 18.66 23.05 -12.64
N PRO A 64 19.04 23.90 -11.66
CA PRO A 64 18.11 24.83 -11.02
C PRO A 64 17.50 25.85 -11.99
N ALA A 65 18.15 26.14 -13.12
CA ALA A 65 17.65 27.08 -14.12
C ALA A 65 16.36 26.58 -14.81
N LEU A 66 16.16 25.26 -14.86
CA LEU A 66 14.94 24.64 -15.41
C LEU A 66 13.74 24.71 -14.44
N LEU A 67 13.97 25.01 -13.16
CA LEU A 67 12.92 25.16 -12.15
C LEU A 67 12.36 26.58 -12.06
N LEU A 68 12.94 27.52 -12.81
CA LEU A 68 12.46 28.90 -12.81
C LEU A 68 11.08 28.95 -13.49
N PRO A 69 10.05 29.50 -12.82
CA PRO A 69 8.75 29.69 -13.44
C PRO A 69 8.91 30.50 -14.72
N SER A 70 8.61 29.86 -15.85
CA SER A 70 8.54 30.57 -17.13
C SER A 70 7.38 31.54 -17.04
N ARG A 71 7.73 32.83 -17.04
CA ARG A 71 6.83 33.99 -17.02
C ARG A 71 6.22 34.26 -15.64
N ASN A 72 5.95 35.53 -15.38
CA ASN A 72 5.16 36.00 -14.25
C ASN A 72 3.71 36.14 -14.75
N PRO A 73 2.93 35.05 -14.90
CA PRO A 73 1.53 35.15 -15.29
C PRO A 73 0.83 36.00 -14.23
N ARG A 74 -0.04 36.92 -14.67
CA ARG A 74 -0.89 37.65 -13.75
C ARG A 74 -1.55 36.65 -12.79
N PRO A 75 -1.64 36.92 -11.48
CA PRO A 75 -2.09 35.92 -10.55
C PRO A 75 -3.56 35.53 -10.81
N LEU A 76 -3.78 34.41 -11.50
CA LEU A 76 -5.11 33.94 -11.89
C LEU A 76 -6.00 33.62 -10.69
N HIS A 77 -5.37 33.28 -9.55
CA HIS A 77 -6.06 32.88 -8.33
C HIS A 77 -7.00 33.96 -7.77
N ASN A 78 -6.68 35.24 -7.96
CA ASN A 78 -7.53 36.37 -7.54
C ASN A 78 -8.51 36.82 -8.63
N ALA A 79 -8.23 36.52 -9.90
CA ALA A 79 -9.06 36.91 -11.04
C ALA A 79 -10.08 35.83 -11.44
N SER A 80 -9.99 34.64 -10.85
CA SER A 80 -10.91 33.53 -11.08
C SER A 80 -12.25 33.79 -10.39
N ILE A 81 -13.34 33.40 -11.05
CA ILE A 81 -14.67 33.29 -10.41
C ILE A 81 -14.74 32.19 -9.34
N SER A 82 -13.75 31.29 -9.32
CA SER A 82 -13.56 30.29 -8.26
C SER A 82 -12.20 30.54 -7.62
N PRO A 83 -12.05 31.59 -6.80
CA PRO A 83 -10.75 32.06 -6.33
C PRO A 83 -10.11 31.06 -5.37
N TRP A 84 -8.78 31.07 -5.32
CA TRP A 84 -8.01 30.18 -4.44
C TRP A 84 -6.82 30.90 -3.79
N THR A 85 -6.31 30.31 -2.72
CA THR A 85 -5.03 30.67 -2.11
C THR A 85 -4.08 29.48 -2.18
N TYR A 86 -2.79 29.69 -1.95
CA TYR A 86 -1.81 28.62 -1.88
C TYR A 86 -1.38 28.37 -0.44
N ASN A 87 -1.40 27.10 -0.04
CA ASN A 87 -0.70 26.63 1.14
C ASN A 87 0.65 26.07 0.72
N THR A 88 1.71 26.79 1.03
CA THR A 88 3.08 26.39 0.69
C THR A 88 3.69 25.60 1.84
N SER A 89 4.11 24.38 1.54
CA SER A 89 4.86 23.50 2.45
C SER A 89 6.32 23.44 2.06
N HIS A 90 7.18 23.19 3.05
CA HIS A 90 8.63 23.11 2.86
C HIS A 90 9.18 21.85 3.55
N ASP A 91 9.87 21.01 2.78
CA ASP A 91 10.45 19.75 3.23
C ASP A 91 11.84 19.57 2.59
N GLU A 92 12.88 19.73 3.40
CA GLU A 92 14.29 19.60 3.00
C GLU A 92 14.66 18.18 2.54
N SER A 93 13.81 17.19 2.80
CA SER A 93 13.99 15.84 2.27
C SER A 93 13.53 15.71 0.81
N LEU A 94 12.92 16.74 0.22
CA LEU A 94 12.40 16.72 -1.14
C LEU A 94 13.15 17.68 -2.07
N PHE A 95 13.09 17.37 -3.36
CA PHE A 95 13.47 18.28 -4.43
C PHE A 95 12.33 18.35 -5.48
N PRO A 96 11.83 19.57 -5.81
CA PRO A 96 12.09 20.82 -5.09
C PRO A 96 11.59 20.75 -3.63
N PRO A 97 12.23 21.44 -2.68
CA PRO A 97 11.88 21.35 -1.26
C PRO A 97 10.57 22.07 -0.94
N THR A 98 10.12 22.98 -1.82
CA THR A 98 8.91 23.76 -1.64
C THR A 98 7.80 23.25 -2.57
N LEU A 99 6.61 23.01 -2.00
CA LEU A 99 5.44 22.57 -2.74
C LEU A 99 4.21 23.39 -2.32
N SER A 100 3.52 23.96 -3.30
CA SER A 100 2.33 24.80 -3.09
C SER A 100 1.06 24.06 -3.47
N GLU A 101 0.11 24.00 -2.55
CA GLU A 101 -1.21 23.38 -2.75
C GLU A 101 -2.30 24.45 -2.78
N ALA A 102 -3.09 24.48 -3.85
CA ALA A 102 -4.23 25.38 -3.96
C ALA A 102 -5.37 24.99 -3.01
N ARG A 103 -5.99 26.00 -2.39
CA ARG A 103 -7.21 25.87 -1.58
C ARG A 103 -8.26 26.87 -2.07
N CYS A 104 -9.42 26.36 -2.46
CA CYS A 104 -10.53 27.20 -2.90
C CYS A 104 -11.03 28.04 -1.72
N LEU A 105 -11.29 29.33 -1.97
CA LEU A 105 -11.73 30.27 -0.93
C LEU A 105 -13.25 30.26 -0.75
N LEU A 106 -14.00 29.87 -1.78
CA LEU A 106 -15.46 29.85 -1.81
C LEU A 106 -15.97 28.41 -1.99
N LYS A 107 -17.25 28.19 -1.64
CA LYS A 107 -17.93 26.92 -1.94
C LYS A 107 -18.61 26.98 -3.30
N GLY A 108 -19.28 28.09 -3.59
CA GLY A 108 -19.85 28.44 -4.89
C GLY A 108 -18.85 29.16 -5.79
N CYS A 109 -19.34 29.94 -6.75
CA CYS A 109 -18.51 30.77 -7.64
C CYS A 109 -19.03 32.21 -7.67
N LEU A 110 -18.18 33.16 -8.02
CA LEU A 110 -18.56 34.56 -8.20
C LEU A 110 -19.35 34.74 -9.50
N ASP A 111 -20.46 35.47 -9.41
CA ASP A 111 -21.19 36.00 -10.56
C ASP A 111 -20.56 37.31 -11.09
N LEU A 112 -21.24 37.96 -12.03
CA LEU A 112 -20.76 39.21 -12.66
C LEU A 112 -20.74 40.39 -11.68
N GLU A 113 -21.58 40.33 -10.65
CA GLU A 113 -21.69 41.33 -9.59
C GLU A 113 -20.71 41.06 -8.43
N GLY A 114 -19.97 39.95 -8.48
CA GLY A 114 -19.02 39.54 -7.45
C GLY A 114 -19.66 38.90 -6.23
N LYS A 115 -20.91 38.42 -6.35
CA LYS A 115 -21.60 37.66 -5.31
C LYS A 115 -21.43 36.16 -5.55
N GLU A 116 -21.39 35.39 -4.46
CA GLU A 116 -21.27 33.94 -4.53
C GLU A 116 -22.62 33.30 -4.96
N ASP A 117 -22.64 32.67 -6.14
CA ASP A 117 -23.69 31.78 -6.62
C ASP A 117 -23.47 30.36 -6.10
N GLN A 118 -24.37 29.90 -5.23
CA GLN A 118 -24.34 28.57 -4.64
C GLN A 118 -24.93 27.47 -5.53
N ASN A 119 -25.48 27.82 -6.70
CA ASN A 119 -25.89 26.82 -7.71
C ASN A 119 -24.69 26.24 -8.47
N LEU A 120 -23.52 26.85 -8.32
CA LEU A 120 -22.25 26.40 -8.83
C LEU A 120 -21.36 25.88 -7.70
N GLN A 121 -20.26 25.21 -8.04
CA GLN A 121 -19.28 24.73 -7.06
C GLN A 121 -17.86 25.09 -7.47
N SER A 122 -17.11 25.69 -6.55
CA SER A 122 -15.66 25.77 -6.63
C SER A 122 -15.04 24.41 -6.29
N ARG A 123 -14.29 23.82 -7.23
CA ARG A 123 -13.65 22.52 -7.08
C ARG A 123 -12.16 22.59 -7.39
N PRO A 124 -11.30 21.94 -6.59
CA PRO A 124 -9.87 21.90 -6.87
C PRO A 124 -9.58 21.11 -8.14
N ILE A 125 -8.62 21.59 -8.93
CA ILE A 125 -8.05 20.88 -10.07
C ILE A 125 -6.81 20.13 -9.57
N TRP A 126 -6.83 18.81 -9.66
CA TRP A 126 -5.74 17.94 -9.22
C TRP A 126 -4.75 17.66 -10.35
N TYR A 127 -3.46 17.66 -10.02
CA TYR A 127 -2.40 17.28 -10.93
C TYR A 127 -1.39 16.36 -10.24
N GLN A 128 -0.81 15.44 -11.01
CA GLN A 128 0.25 14.55 -10.56
C GLN A 128 1.60 15.22 -10.78
N VAL A 129 2.24 15.64 -9.70
CA VAL A 129 3.61 16.17 -9.73
C VAL A 129 4.61 15.10 -9.32
N MET A 130 5.80 15.19 -9.88
CA MET A 130 6.93 14.34 -9.49
C MET A 130 7.84 15.11 -8.55
N VAL A 131 8.25 14.47 -7.46
CA VAL A 131 9.22 14.99 -6.50
C VAL A 131 10.31 13.95 -6.26
N LEU A 132 11.51 14.40 -5.94
CA LEU A 132 12.62 13.53 -5.58
C LEU A 132 12.79 13.53 -4.06
N LYS A 133 12.65 12.38 -3.42
CA LYS A 133 12.84 12.23 -1.97
C LYS A 133 14.23 11.70 -1.65
N ARG A 134 14.90 12.35 -0.71
CA ARG A 134 16.22 11.99 -0.20
C ARG A 134 16.10 10.80 0.74
N VAL A 135 16.78 9.71 0.40
CA VAL A 135 16.84 8.48 1.20
C VAL A 135 18.28 8.25 1.66
N ARG A 136 18.48 8.06 2.97
CA ARG A 136 19.80 7.73 3.53
C ARG A 136 20.14 6.27 3.22
N THR A 137 21.38 6.02 2.85
CA THR A 137 21.88 4.65 2.68
C THR A 137 22.29 4.11 4.05
N GLU A 138 21.84 2.90 4.42
CA GLU A 138 22.27 2.26 5.66
C GLU A 138 23.78 1.95 5.61
N GLY A 139 24.51 2.25 6.69
CA GLY A 139 25.91 1.87 6.86
C GLY A 139 26.96 2.80 6.23
N ALA A 140 26.57 3.89 5.56
CA ALA A 140 27.49 4.88 5.03
C ALA A 140 27.13 6.28 5.52
N GLU A 141 27.94 6.80 6.46
CA GLU A 141 27.82 8.17 6.93
C GLU A 141 27.91 9.14 5.73
N HIS A 142 26.94 10.06 5.64
CA HIS A 142 26.87 11.11 4.61
C HIS A 142 26.51 10.70 3.16
N SER A 143 26.16 9.44 2.88
CA SER A 143 25.65 9.05 1.56
C SER A 143 24.12 9.00 1.50
N TYR A 144 23.54 9.55 0.43
CA TYR A 144 22.11 9.52 0.17
C TYR A 144 21.85 9.36 -1.33
N HIS A 145 20.69 8.82 -1.67
CA HIS A 145 20.20 8.78 -3.05
C HIS A 145 18.81 9.41 -3.13
N TYR A 146 18.37 9.75 -4.34
CA TYR A 146 17.03 10.25 -4.59
C TYR A 146 16.13 9.11 -5.04
N ARG A 147 14.93 9.07 -4.49
CA ARG A 147 13.83 8.23 -4.95
C ARG A 147 12.76 9.11 -5.58
N LEU A 148 12.33 8.75 -6.78
CA LEU A 148 11.22 9.43 -7.45
C LEU A 148 9.90 9.07 -6.76
N GLU A 149 9.12 10.07 -6.37
CA GLU A 149 7.78 9.94 -5.80
C GLU A 149 6.77 10.78 -6.59
N THR A 150 5.56 10.26 -6.77
CA THR A 150 4.44 11.00 -7.37
C THR A 150 3.54 11.54 -6.26
N ARG A 151 3.16 12.81 -6.35
CA ARG A 151 2.19 13.44 -5.45
C ARG A 151 1.01 14.01 -6.22
N ASN A 152 -0.20 13.79 -5.71
CA ASN A 152 -1.40 14.45 -6.20
C ASN A 152 -1.55 15.78 -5.47
N VAL A 153 -1.51 16.90 -6.19
CA VAL A 153 -1.60 18.24 -5.61
C VAL A 153 -2.68 19.06 -6.30
N PRO A 154 -3.46 19.86 -5.57
CA PRO A 154 -4.36 20.82 -6.17
C PRO A 154 -3.54 22.01 -6.71
N VAL A 155 -3.67 22.32 -8.00
CA VAL A 155 -2.90 23.40 -8.65
C VAL A 155 -3.69 24.71 -8.80
N GLY A 156 -5.02 24.63 -8.68
CA GLY A 156 -5.95 25.75 -8.71
C GLY A 156 -7.37 25.29 -8.44
N CYS A 157 -8.33 26.19 -8.61
CA CYS A 157 -9.75 25.88 -8.52
C CYS A 157 -10.47 26.22 -9.83
N THR A 158 -11.53 25.49 -10.11
CA THR A 158 -12.44 25.72 -11.24
C THR A 158 -13.88 25.78 -10.76
N CYS A 159 -14.75 26.39 -11.58
CA CYS A 159 -16.17 26.49 -11.32
C CYS A 159 -16.91 25.42 -12.14
N VAL A 160 -17.73 24.60 -11.46
CA VAL A 160 -18.53 23.55 -12.11
C VAL A 160 -20.01 23.69 -11.76
N ARG A 161 -20.88 23.16 -12.61
CA ARG A 161 -22.30 22.99 -12.29
C ARG A 161 -22.49 21.73 -11.44
N HIS A 162 -23.54 21.70 -10.62
CA HIS A 162 -24.02 20.47 -10.01
C HIS A 162 -24.35 19.43 -11.09
N MET A 163 -24.21 18.13 -10.77
CA MET A 163 -24.33 17.02 -11.73
C MET A 163 -25.50 17.23 -12.70
N VAL A 164 -25.15 17.39 -13.98
CA VAL A 164 -26.13 17.49 -15.06
C VAL A 164 -26.63 16.07 -15.33
N HIS A 165 -27.87 15.77 -14.95
CA HIS A 165 -28.55 14.62 -15.53
C HIS A 165 -28.80 14.94 -17.01
N VAL A 166 -28.11 14.25 -17.91
CA VAL A 166 -28.49 14.25 -19.33
C VAL A 166 -29.85 13.58 -19.38
N GLN A 167 -30.91 14.36 -19.65
CA GLN A 167 -32.20 13.79 -20.02
C GLN A 167 -32.05 13.27 -21.44
N GLU A 168 -32.15 11.95 -21.58
CA GLU A 168 -32.29 11.25 -22.86
C GLU A 168 -33.77 11.24 -23.28
#